data_AF-A0AAW4IW53-F1
#
_entry.id   AF-A0AAW4IW53-F1
#
_cell.length_a   1.000
_cell.length_b   1.000
_cell.length_c   1.000
_cell.angle_alpha   90.00
_cell.angle_beta   90.00
_cell.angle_gamma   90.00
#
_symmetry.space_group_name_H-M   'P 1'
#
loop_
_entity.id
_entity.type
_entity.pdbx_description
1 polymer ?
#
loop_
_entity_poly.entity_id
_entity_poly.type
_entity_poly.pdbx_seq_one_letter_code
_entity_poly.pdbx_strand_id
1 'polypeptide(L)'
;MEKYRIINFLSTNGLTEIEEVSSEEDRLALKFYYDFEEVEIQGAKACANDETDYEEDSNPWIVEGVIPYLDDIATDSVEEILEEVMEDFEIIAKAEGYEIEASNYSGKQFLAVFLPEDEELEIDDILDELK
;
A
#
# COMPACT_ATOMS: atom_id res chain seq x y z
N MET A 1 15.55 -6.27 -14.90
CA MET A 1 14.67 -5.24 -14.27
C MET A 1 15.44 -4.00 -13.82
N GLU A 2 14.90 -2.78 -13.98
CA GLU A 2 15.56 -1.51 -13.62
C GLU A 2 15.30 -1.06 -12.16
N LYS A 3 15.69 -1.90 -11.17
CA LYS A 3 15.28 -1.75 -9.75
C LYS A 3 15.43 -0.33 -9.16
N TYR A 4 16.55 0.34 -9.41
CA TYR A 4 16.82 1.65 -8.81
C TYR A 4 15.90 2.74 -9.37
N ARG A 5 15.44 2.58 -10.62
CA ARG A 5 14.48 3.50 -11.23
C ARG A 5 13.08 3.26 -10.69
N ILE A 6 12.70 2.00 -10.47
CA ILE A 6 11.43 1.63 -9.81
C ILE A 6 11.37 2.22 -8.40
N ILE A 7 12.39 1.99 -7.57
CA ILE A 7 12.43 2.54 -6.19
C ILE A 7 12.36 4.07 -6.20
N ASN A 8 13.07 4.72 -7.13
CA ASN A 8 13.02 6.18 -7.24
C ASN A 8 11.64 6.69 -7.71
N PHE A 9 10.99 5.96 -8.61
CA PHE A 9 9.62 6.28 -9.05
C PHE A 9 8.65 6.23 -7.86
N LEU A 10 8.64 5.11 -7.13
CA LEU A 10 7.80 4.92 -5.95
C LEU A 10 8.02 6.04 -4.91
N SER A 11 9.28 6.38 -4.62
CA SER A 11 9.61 7.47 -3.70
C SER A 11 9.18 8.85 -4.19
N THR A 12 9.23 9.10 -5.50
CA THR A 12 8.81 10.39 -6.09
C THR A 12 7.28 10.54 -6.04
N ASN A 13 6.55 9.42 -6.07
CA ASN A 13 5.10 9.36 -5.99
C ASN A 13 4.58 9.18 -4.55
N GLY A 14 5.39 9.52 -3.55
CA GLY A 14 4.90 9.66 -2.17
C GLY A 14 5.01 8.41 -1.31
N LEU A 15 5.49 7.28 -1.83
CA LEU A 15 5.75 6.09 -1.00
C LEU A 15 7.02 6.27 -0.18
N THR A 16 6.93 5.94 1.11
CA THR A 16 7.99 6.16 2.10
C THR A 16 8.52 4.86 2.66
N GLU A 17 9.62 4.94 3.42
CA GLU A 17 10.25 3.79 4.10
C GLU A 17 10.43 2.55 3.20
N ILE A 18 10.85 2.78 1.95
CA ILE A 18 11.01 1.71 0.96
C ILE A 18 12.19 0.82 1.34
N GLU A 19 11.90 -0.43 1.67
CA GLU A 19 12.84 -1.49 2.05
C GLU A 19 12.81 -2.63 1.02
N GLU A 20 13.99 -3.10 0.60
CA GLU A 20 14.11 -4.29 -0.25
C GLU A 20 13.99 -5.56 0.60
N VAL A 21 12.95 -6.37 0.35
CA VAL A 21 12.71 -7.64 1.06
C VAL A 21 13.42 -8.80 0.36
N SER A 22 13.39 -8.81 -0.97
CA SER A 22 14.05 -9.80 -1.80
C SER A 22 14.41 -9.18 -3.14
N SER A 23 15.60 -9.51 -3.66
CA SER A 23 15.95 -9.22 -5.05
C SER A 23 16.66 -10.40 -5.69
N GLU A 24 16.17 -10.80 -6.86
CA GLU A 24 16.81 -11.73 -7.79
C GLU A 24 16.93 -11.05 -9.18
N GLU A 25 17.48 -11.74 -10.17
CA GLU A 25 17.74 -11.15 -11.51
C GLU A 25 16.45 -10.60 -12.15
N ASP A 26 15.34 -11.32 -11.97
CA ASP A 26 14.03 -11.03 -12.56
C ASP A 26 12.90 -10.89 -11.53
N ARG A 27 13.25 -10.65 -10.25
CA ARG A 27 12.27 -10.40 -9.19
C ARG A 27 12.73 -9.31 -8.26
N LEU A 28 11.83 -8.38 -7.96
CA LEU A 28 12.01 -7.39 -6.90
C LEU A 28 10.82 -7.46 -5.96
N ALA A 29 11.08 -7.57 -4.66
CA ALA A 29 10.06 -7.44 -3.62
C ALA A 29 10.43 -6.31 -2.67
N LEU A 30 9.48 -5.39 -2.46
CA LEU A 30 9.66 -4.20 -1.64
C LEU A 30 8.60 -4.13 -0.55
N LYS A 31 8.99 -3.67 0.64
CA LYS A 31 8.08 -3.13 1.64
C LYS A 31 8.14 -1.62 1.60
N PHE A 32 7.01 -0.95 1.78
CA PHE A 32 6.95 0.51 1.84
C PHE A 32 5.69 0.94 2.61
N TYR A 33 5.63 2.22 2.94
CA TYR A 33 4.49 2.86 3.56
C TYR A 33 3.80 3.84 2.61
N TYR A 34 2.47 3.86 2.68
CA TYR A 34 1.65 4.99 2.28
C TYR A 34 1.32 5.77 3.56
N ASP A 35 1.83 6.99 3.67
CA ASP A 35 1.57 7.87 4.82
C ASP A 35 0.36 8.76 4.49
N PHE A 36 -0.69 8.70 5.33
CA PHE A 36 -1.89 9.50 5.08
C PHE A 36 -1.62 10.99 5.32
N GLU A 37 -2.10 11.81 4.40
CA GLU A 37 -2.18 13.25 4.60
C GLU A 37 -3.25 13.59 5.66
N GLU A 38 -3.08 14.73 6.34
CA GLU A 38 -4.02 15.19 7.36
C GLU A 38 -5.46 15.29 6.81
N VAL A 39 -5.61 15.73 5.55
CA VAL A 39 -6.89 15.85 4.85
C VAL A 39 -7.59 14.50 4.70
N GLU A 40 -6.85 13.44 4.38
CA GLU A 40 -7.40 12.08 4.23
C GLU A 40 -7.89 11.56 5.58
N ILE A 41 -7.08 11.75 6.63
CA ILE A 41 -7.46 11.39 8.00
C ILE A 41 -8.72 12.15 8.43
N GLN A 42 -8.78 13.47 8.22
CA GLN A 42 -9.98 14.24 8.57
C GLN A 42 -11.21 13.81 7.77
N GLY A 43 -11.03 13.45 6.50
CA GLY A 43 -12.09 12.88 5.67
C GLY A 43 -12.64 11.58 6.25
N ALA A 44 -11.76 10.63 6.56
CA ALA A 44 -12.15 9.35 7.16
C ALA A 44 -12.85 9.53 8.53
N LYS A 45 -12.37 10.45 9.36
CA LYS A 45 -13.03 10.79 10.64
C LYS A 45 -14.42 11.39 10.44
N ALA A 46 -14.60 12.25 9.44
CA ALA A 46 -15.91 12.81 9.11
C ALA A 46 -16.89 11.70 8.67
N CYS A 47 -16.45 10.76 7.82
CA CYS A 47 -17.26 9.61 7.44
C CYS A 47 -17.63 8.74 8.65
N ALA A 48 -16.68 8.44 9.52
CA ALA A 48 -16.93 7.66 10.74
C ALA A 48 -17.97 8.33 11.67
N ASN A 49 -17.92 9.66 11.78
CA ASN A 49 -18.90 10.44 12.54
C ASN A 49 -20.31 10.45 11.91
N ASP A 50 -20.40 10.37 10.58
CA ASP A 50 -21.67 10.34 9.87
C ASP A 50 -22.30 8.94 9.79
N GLU A 51 -21.47 7.88 9.81
CA GLU A 51 -21.91 6.50 9.54
C GLU A 51 -21.96 5.58 10.76
N THR A 52 -21.38 5.97 11.89
CA THR A 52 -21.35 5.17 13.11
C THR A 52 -21.99 5.89 14.29
N ASP A 53 -22.54 5.11 15.24
CA ASP A 53 -23.07 5.62 16.51
C ASP A 53 -22.05 5.51 17.65
N TYR A 54 -20.80 5.16 17.36
CA TYR A 54 -19.75 5.02 18.37
C TYR A 54 -19.24 6.38 18.85
N GLU A 55 -18.71 6.41 20.07
CA GLU A 55 -18.07 7.62 20.61
C GLU A 55 -16.80 7.94 19.80
N GLU A 56 -16.63 9.20 19.40
CA GLU A 56 -15.46 9.68 18.67
C GLU A 56 -14.16 9.29 19.40
N ASP A 57 -13.15 8.87 18.64
CA ASP A 57 -11.87 8.34 19.12
C ASP A 57 -11.96 7.07 19.99
N SER A 58 -13.13 6.45 20.16
CA SER A 58 -13.24 5.12 20.76
C SER A 58 -12.71 4.03 19.84
N ASN A 59 -12.24 2.92 20.40
CA ASN A 59 -11.71 1.82 19.59
C ASN A 59 -12.71 1.29 18.53
N PRO A 60 -14.00 1.07 18.84
CA PRO A 60 -14.98 0.69 17.81
C PRO A 60 -15.16 1.75 16.72
N TRP A 61 -15.16 3.04 17.08
CA TRP A 61 -15.24 4.14 16.10
C TRP A 61 -14.04 4.15 15.15
N ILE A 62 -12.83 3.94 15.69
CA ILE A 62 -11.61 3.86 14.87
C ILE A 62 -11.66 2.63 13.96
N VAL A 63 -11.94 1.45 14.51
CA VAL A 63 -11.84 0.17 13.79
C VAL A 63 -12.96 -0.01 12.77
N GLU A 64 -14.20 0.33 13.11
CA GLU A 64 -15.36 0.11 12.24
C GLU A 64 -15.71 1.34 11.41
N GLY A 65 -15.29 2.53 11.85
CA GLY A 65 -15.56 3.79 11.18
C GLY A 65 -14.37 4.29 10.37
N VAL A 66 -13.24 4.59 11.01
CA VAL A 66 -12.12 5.31 10.36
C VAL A 66 -11.26 4.41 9.48
N ILE A 67 -10.83 3.27 10.00
CA ILE A 67 -9.87 2.39 9.32
C ILE A 67 -10.35 1.92 7.94
N PRO A 68 -11.62 1.51 7.73
CA PRO A 68 -12.08 1.05 6.42
C PRO A 68 -11.87 2.10 5.32
N TYR A 69 -12.15 3.37 5.61
CA TYR A 69 -11.94 4.46 4.65
C TYR A 69 -10.46 4.70 4.35
N LEU A 70 -9.61 4.65 5.38
CA LEU A 70 -8.17 4.79 5.20
C LEU A 70 -7.59 3.60 4.42
N ASP A 71 -8.11 2.40 4.66
CA ASP A 71 -7.72 1.19 3.95
C ASP A 71 -8.02 1.31 2.45
N ASP A 72 -9.22 1.77 2.10
CA ASP A 72 -9.63 2.03 0.71
C ASP A 72 -8.72 3.08 0.07
N ILE A 73 -8.53 4.24 0.73
CA ILE A 73 -7.68 5.34 0.21
C ILE A 73 -6.26 4.87 -0.09
N ALA A 74 -5.63 4.18 0.86
CA ALA A 74 -4.26 3.71 0.68
C ALA A 74 -4.16 2.63 -0.40
N THR A 75 -5.15 1.72 -0.48
CA THR A 75 -5.15 0.65 -1.50
C THR A 75 -5.32 1.24 -2.88
N ASP A 76 -6.32 2.11 -3.09
CA ASP A 76 -6.58 2.77 -4.38
C ASP A 76 -5.36 3.59 -4.84
N SER A 77 -4.73 4.33 -3.91
CA SER A 77 -3.57 5.17 -4.23
C SER A 77 -2.34 4.34 -4.61
N VAL A 78 -2.10 3.23 -3.90
CA VAL A 78 -0.98 2.33 -4.22
C VAL A 78 -1.24 1.59 -5.53
N GLU A 79 -2.47 1.15 -5.79
CA GLU A 79 -2.84 0.53 -7.06
C GLU A 79 -2.61 1.48 -8.24
N GLU A 80 -3.02 2.75 -8.14
CA GLU A 80 -2.77 3.76 -9.18
C GLU A 80 -1.26 3.95 -9.43
N ILE A 81 -0.45 4.09 -8.36
CA ILE A 81 1.01 4.21 -8.49
C ILE A 81 1.62 2.96 -9.15
N LEU A 82 1.12 1.77 -8.81
CA LEU A 82 1.61 0.52 -9.40
C LEU A 82 1.21 0.40 -10.87
N GLU A 83 0.01 0.82 -11.26
CA GLU A 83 -0.41 0.88 -12.66
C GLU A 83 0.56 1.74 -13.49
N GLU A 84 0.90 2.93 -12.99
CA GLU A 84 1.87 3.80 -13.66
C GLU A 84 3.27 3.15 -13.76
N VAL A 85 3.73 2.47 -12.70
CA VAL A 85 5.01 1.73 -12.73
C VAL A 85 5.00 0.60 -13.75
N MET A 86 3.91 -0.16 -13.81
CA MET A 86 3.78 -1.26 -14.76
C MET A 86 3.89 -0.76 -16.21
N GLU A 87 3.20 0.35 -16.52
CA GLU A 87 3.25 0.98 -17.83
C GLU A 87 4.63 1.56 -18.17
N ASP A 88 5.27 2.29 -17.24
CA ASP A 88 6.54 2.99 -17.49
C ASP A 88 7.74 2.03 -17.65
N PHE A 89 7.68 0.86 -17.01
CA PHE A 89 8.79 -0.09 -16.95
C PHE A 89 8.54 -1.40 -17.71
N GLU A 90 7.38 -1.58 -18.34
CA GLU A 90 6.97 -2.81 -19.04
C GLU A 90 7.14 -4.04 -18.12
N ILE A 91 6.53 -3.97 -16.93
CA ILE A 91 6.56 -5.01 -15.89
C ILE A 91 5.16 -5.27 -15.35
N ILE A 92 5.00 -6.38 -14.63
CA ILE A 92 3.82 -6.65 -13.81
C ILE A 92 4.17 -6.44 -12.34
N ALA A 93 3.21 -5.90 -11.58
CA ALA A 93 3.35 -5.65 -10.16
C ALA A 93 2.04 -5.91 -9.42
N LYS A 94 2.15 -6.32 -8.16
CA LYS A 94 1.02 -6.40 -7.23
C LYS A 94 1.51 -6.03 -5.84
N ALA A 95 0.65 -5.35 -5.08
CA ALA A 95 0.87 -5.10 -3.66
C ALA A 95 -0.24 -5.74 -2.82
N GLU A 96 0.12 -6.11 -1.60
CA GLU A 96 -0.83 -6.42 -0.54
C GLU A 96 -0.54 -5.57 0.67
N GLY A 97 -1.62 -5.00 1.22
CA GLY A 97 -1.57 -4.17 2.41
C GLY A 97 -1.60 -5.00 3.69
N TYR A 98 -0.81 -4.58 4.67
CA TYR A 98 -0.96 -5.04 6.05
C TYR A 98 -2.14 -4.33 6.74
N GLU A 99 -2.70 -4.97 7.77
CA GLU A 99 -3.78 -4.39 8.57
C GLU A 99 -3.30 -3.11 9.29
N ILE A 100 -4.13 -2.06 9.24
CA ILE A 100 -3.87 -0.81 9.96
C ILE A 100 -4.21 -1.04 11.44
N GLU A 101 -3.28 -0.70 12.34
CA GLU A 101 -3.55 -0.79 13.77
C GLU A 101 -4.34 0.43 14.28
N ALA A 102 -5.39 0.20 15.07
CA ALA A 102 -6.14 1.27 15.73
C ALA A 102 -5.27 2.13 16.68
N SER A 103 -4.16 1.58 17.16
CA SER A 103 -3.20 2.30 18.00
C SER A 103 -2.42 3.38 17.24
N ASN A 104 -2.26 3.21 15.92
CA ASN A 104 -1.58 4.11 15.02
C ASN A 104 -2.04 3.88 13.57
N TYR A 105 -2.99 4.69 13.11
CA TYR A 105 -3.53 4.66 11.74
C TYR A 105 -2.98 5.79 10.85
N SER A 106 -1.76 6.27 11.11
CA SER A 106 -1.15 7.36 10.33
C SER A 106 -0.65 6.95 8.94
N GLY A 107 -0.56 5.64 8.67
CA GLY A 107 -0.18 5.11 7.37
C GLY A 107 -0.50 3.63 7.27
N LYS A 108 -0.36 3.08 6.07
CA LYS A 108 -0.54 1.65 5.77
C LYS A 108 0.72 1.09 5.13
N GLN A 109 1.19 -0.05 5.64
CA GLN A 109 2.34 -0.75 5.08
C GLN A 109 1.87 -1.69 3.95
N PHE A 110 2.68 -1.82 2.91
CA PHE A 110 2.46 -2.76 1.82
C PHE A 110 3.69 -3.62 1.58
N LEU A 111 3.45 -4.84 1.08
CA LEU A 111 4.44 -5.68 0.43
C LEU A 111 4.08 -5.73 -1.06
N ALA A 112 5.00 -5.33 -1.93
CA ALA A 112 4.82 -5.41 -3.37
C ALA A 112 5.87 -6.29 -4.03
N VAL A 113 5.44 -7.00 -5.08
CA VAL A 113 6.30 -7.83 -5.93
C VAL A 113 6.22 -7.29 -7.36
N PHE A 114 7.38 -7.21 -8.01
CA PHE A 114 7.57 -6.76 -9.38
C PHE A 114 8.27 -7.86 -10.17
N LEU A 115 7.74 -8.20 -11.35
CA LEU A 115 8.28 -9.21 -12.28
C LEU A 115 8.23 -8.68 -13.74
N PRO A 116 9.08 -9.19 -14.65
CA PRO A 116 8.88 -8.99 -16.09
C PRO A 116 7.49 -9.46 -16.57
N GLU A 117 6.92 -8.82 -17.59
CA GLU A 117 5.61 -9.23 -18.16
C GLU A 117 5.59 -10.67 -18.69
N ASP A 118 6.74 -11.22 -19.06
CA ASP A 118 6.90 -12.54 -19.65
C ASP A 118 7.16 -13.67 -18.64
N GLU A 119 7.18 -13.36 -17.34
CA GLU A 119 7.32 -14.37 -16.29
C GLU A 119 6.04 -15.19 -16.10
N GLU A 120 6.19 -16.52 -15.98
CA GLU A 120 5.08 -17.45 -15.70
C GLU A 120 4.82 -17.59 -14.19
N LEU A 121 5.64 -16.96 -13.35
CA LEU A 121 5.49 -17.00 -11.90
C LEU A 121 4.17 -16.35 -11.45
N GLU A 122 3.45 -17.06 -10.58
CA GLU A 122 2.23 -16.56 -9.97
C GLU A 122 2.60 -15.57 -8.85
N ILE A 123 2.37 -14.26 -9.08
CA ILE A 123 2.72 -13.21 -8.12
C ILE A 123 2.09 -13.45 -6.74
N ASP A 124 0.89 -14.01 -6.71
CA ASP A 124 0.17 -14.34 -5.47
C ASP A 124 0.92 -15.37 -4.62
N ASP A 125 1.48 -16.41 -5.24
CA ASP A 125 2.29 -17.40 -4.52
C ASP A 125 3.55 -16.76 -3.91
N ILE A 126 4.20 -15.84 -4.64
CA ILE A 126 5.39 -15.14 -4.15
C ILE A 126 5.04 -14.24 -2.96
N LEU A 127 3.94 -13.50 -3.04
CA LEU A 127 3.48 -12.65 -1.95
C LEU A 127 3.21 -13.47 -0.70
N ASP A 128 2.54 -14.61 -0.83
CA ASP A 128 2.25 -15.51 0.29
C ASP A 128 3.51 -16.15 0.90
N GLU A 129 4.56 -16.41 0.10
CA GLU A 129 5.86 -16.89 0.60
C GLU A 129 6.63 -15.82 1.41
N LEU A 130 6.41 -14.55 1.12
CA LEU A 130 7.16 -13.41 1.69
C LEU A 130 6.49 -12.75 2.90
N LYS A 131 5.20 -13.04 3.15
CA LYS A 131 4.45 -12.57 4.33
C LYS A 131 4.99 -13.13 5.65
#